data_AF-A0A2S0L5J5-F1
#
_entry.id   AF-A0A2S0L5J5-F1
#
_cell.length_a   1.000
_cell.length_b   1.000
_cell.length_c   1.000
_cell.angle_alpha   90.00
_cell.angle_beta   90.00
_cell.angle_gamma   90.00
#
_symmetry.space_group_name_H-M   'P 1'
#
loop_
_entity.id
_entity.type
_entity.pdbx_description
1 polymer ?
#
loop_
_entity_poly.entity_id
_entity_poly.type
_entity_poly.pdbx_seq_one_letter_code
_entity_poly.pdbx_strand_id
1 'polypeptide(L)'
;MKIKWVKKIERISDAGDVKESIYKPENGKGGISIETVKKAIRLQSGSRWETNSIKIHKDGAVLKTNYDTFEKACAAAERMMH
;
A
#
# COMPACT_ATOMS: atom_id res chain seq x y z
N MET A 1 -6.80 16.29 -11.53
CA MET A 1 -5.97 15.31 -12.27
C MET A 1 -5.87 14.07 -11.42
N LYS A 2 -6.24 12.89 -11.93
CA LYS A 2 -6.07 11.62 -11.19
C LYS A 2 -4.58 11.30 -11.13
N ILE A 3 -4.04 11.06 -9.94
CA ILE A 3 -2.62 10.75 -9.80
C ILE A 3 -2.41 9.28 -10.17
N LYS A 4 -1.44 9.01 -11.04
CA LYS A 4 -1.04 7.63 -11.33
C LYS A 4 -0.13 7.14 -10.20
N TRP A 5 -0.58 6.11 -9.50
CA TRP A 5 0.17 5.46 -8.42
C TRP A 5 0.90 4.25 -8.98
N VAL A 6 2.22 4.25 -8.86
CA VAL A 6 3.09 3.18 -9.38
C VAL A 6 3.68 2.39 -8.23
N LYS A 7 3.64 1.06 -8.33
CA LYS A 7 4.32 0.19 -7.37
C LYS A 7 5.83 0.35 -7.55
N LYS A 8 6.52 0.77 -6.49
CA LYS A 8 7.98 0.97 -6.52
C LYS A 8 8.72 -0.13 -5.77
N ILE A 9 8.11 -0.67 -4.72
CA ILE A 9 8.70 -1.71 -3.90
C ILE A 9 7.66 -2.81 -3.73
N GLU A 10 8.10 -4.05 -3.86
CA GLU A 10 7.39 -5.25 -3.41
C GLU A 10 8.36 -6.07 -2.57
N ARG A 11 7.96 -6.42 -1.35
CA ARG A 11 8.73 -7.24 -0.41
C ARG A 11 7.87 -8.40 0.02
N ILE A 12 8.47 -9.57 0.12
CA ILE A 12 7.86 -10.74 0.70
C ILE A 12 8.75 -11.12 1.88
N SER A 13 8.15 -11.35 3.05
CA SER A 13 8.88 -11.78 4.25
C SER A 13 9.59 -13.11 4.00
N ASP A 14 10.68 -13.38 4.70
CA ASP A 14 11.44 -14.64 4.56
C ASP A 14 10.60 -15.89 4.82
N ALA A 15 9.65 -15.81 5.75
CA ALA A 15 8.69 -16.89 6.04
C ALA A 15 7.59 -17.05 4.98
N GLY A 16 7.57 -16.17 3.98
CA GLY A 16 6.65 -16.20 2.83
C GLY A 16 5.19 -15.87 3.15
N ASP A 17 4.89 -15.39 4.36
CA ASP A 17 3.52 -15.17 4.81
C ASP A 17 3.07 -13.71 4.79
N VAL A 18 3.98 -12.74 4.63
CA VAL A 18 3.64 -11.33 4.49
C VAL A 18 4.17 -10.80 3.17
N LYS A 19 3.32 -10.04 2.47
CA LYS A 19 3.66 -9.32 1.25
C LYS A 19 3.35 -7.85 1.42
N GLU A 20 4.38 -7.02 1.35
CA GLU A 20 4.29 -5.57 1.44
C GLU A 20 4.51 -4.96 0.06
N SER A 21 3.74 -3.94 -0.28
CA SER A 21 3.92 -3.19 -1.52
C SER A 21 3.80 -1.70 -1.24
N ILE A 22 4.77 -0.93 -1.72
CA ILE A 22 4.80 0.53 -1.56
C ILE A 22 4.59 1.18 -2.93
N TYR A 23 3.58 2.03 -2.99
CA TYR A 23 3.17 2.78 -4.15
C TYR A 23 3.50 4.25 -3.97
N LYS A 24 4.03 4.88 -5.02
CA LYS A 24 4.37 6.31 -5.04
C LYS A 24 3.69 6.98 -6.23
N PRO A 25 3.40 8.29 -6.16
CA PRO A 25 2.92 9.02 -7.32
C PRO A 25 3.98 9.00 -8.43
N GLU A 26 3.57 8.74 -9.67
CA GLU A 26 4.48 8.69 -10.83
C GLU A 26 5.24 10.02 -11.00
N ASN A 27 4.55 11.15 -10.81
CA ASN A 27 5.11 12.50 -10.97
C ASN A 27 5.79 13.05 -9.71
N GLY A 28 6.28 12.18 -8.81
CA GLY A 28 7.37 12.52 -7.90
C GLY A 28 7.13 13.63 -6.86
N LYS A 29 5.89 14.05 -6.58
CA LYS A 29 5.59 14.95 -5.44
C LYS A 29 5.85 14.20 -4.13
N GLY A 30 7.10 14.32 -3.69
CA GLY A 30 7.77 13.50 -2.70
C GLY A 30 7.39 13.87 -1.28
N GLY A 31 7.02 12.83 -0.54
CA GLY A 31 6.56 12.89 0.85
C GLY A 31 5.50 11.82 1.07
N ILE A 32 4.65 11.57 0.08
CA ILE A 32 3.53 10.64 0.21
C ILE A 32 3.77 9.29 -0.48
N SER A 33 3.37 8.20 0.18
CA SER A 33 3.30 6.86 -0.39
C SER A 33 2.15 6.06 0.21
N ILE A 34 1.69 5.05 -0.52
CA ILE A 34 0.66 4.13 -0.04
C ILE A 34 1.31 2.77 0.17
N GLU A 35 1.20 2.24 1.37
CA GLU A 35 1.63 0.90 1.73
C GLU A 35 0.41 -0.04 1.71
N THR A 36 0.55 -1.19 1.06
CA THR A 36 -0.40 -2.28 1.18
C THR A 36 0.33 -3.49 1.76
N VAL A 37 -0.20 -4.03 2.85
CA VAL A 37 0.28 -5.26 3.48
C VAL A 37 -0.76 -6.33 3.24
N LYS A 38 -0.32 -7.48 2.72
CA LYS A 38 -1.12 -8.68 2.53
C LYS A 38 -0.54 -9.83 3.34
N LYS A 39 -1.42 -10.66 3.89
CA LYS A 39 -1.04 -11.89 4.58
C LYS A 39 -1.40 -13.09 3.73
N ALA A 40 -0.51 -14.08 3.66
CA ALA A 40 -0.79 -15.36 3.04
C ALA A 40 -1.66 -16.20 3.97
N ILE A 41 -2.77 -16.68 3.45
CA ILE A 41 -3.58 -17.73 4.04
C ILE A 41 -3.18 -19.01 3.33
N ARG A 42 -2.56 -19.92 4.08
CA ARG A 42 -2.16 -21.25 3.57
C ARG A 42 -3.41 -22.11 3.44
N LEU A 43 -3.62 -22.65 2.25
CA LEU A 43 -4.71 -23.54 1.90
C LEU A 43 -4.14 -24.89 1.47
N GLN A 44 -4.96 -25.95 1.47
CA GLN A 44 -4.52 -27.27 1.00
C GLN A 44 -4.04 -27.28 -0.46
N SER A 45 -4.52 -26.35 -1.30
CA SER A 45 -4.17 -26.24 -2.73
C SER A 45 -3.21 -25.10 -3.08
N GLY A 46 -2.65 -24.39 -2.07
CA GLY A 46 -1.72 -23.29 -2.31
C GLY A 46 -1.83 -22.17 -1.28
N SER A 47 -1.62 -20.93 -1.70
CA SER A 47 -1.72 -19.76 -0.82
C SER A 47 -2.60 -18.67 -1.43
N ARG A 48 -3.51 -18.11 -0.63
CA ARG A 48 -4.29 -16.93 -1.00
C ARG A 48 -3.74 -15.72 -0.26
N TRP A 49 -3.58 -14.60 -0.96
CA TRP A 49 -3.19 -13.33 -0.33
C TRP A 49 -4.43 -12.53 0.06
N GLU A 50 -4.56 -12.24 1.34
CA GLU A 50 -5.61 -11.37 1.87
C GLU A 50 -5.04 -10.02 2.29
N THR A 51 -5.76 -8.93 2.02
CA THR A 51 -5.33 -7.60 2.44
C THR A 51 -5.43 -7.47 3.95
N ASN A 52 -4.30 -7.25 4.61
CA ASN A 52 -4.22 -7.03 6.03
C ASN A 52 -4.35 -5.54 6.38
N SER A 53 -3.68 -4.67 5.62
CA SER A 53 -3.79 -3.22 5.81
C SER A 53 -3.43 -2.43 4.56
N ILE A 54 -4.02 -1.25 4.44
CA ILE A 54 -3.67 -0.23 3.45
C ILE A 54 -3.51 1.08 4.19
N LYS A 55 -2.30 1.66 4.17
CA LYS A 55 -1.95 2.86 4.93
C LYS A 55 -1.28 3.89 4.05
N ILE A 56 -1.38 5.14 4.45
CA ILE A 56 -0.68 6.25 3.80
C ILE A 56 0.49 6.65 4.68
N HIS A 57 1.65 6.83 4.05
CA HIS A 57 2.83 7.42 4.67
C HIS A 57 2.96 8.81 4.10
N LYS A 58 3.16 9.80 4.96
CA LYS A 58 3.39 11.20 4.57
C LYS A 58 4.58 11.74 5.35
N ASP A 59 5.58 12.26 4.64
CA ASP A 59 6.80 12.88 5.17
C ASP A 59 7.54 11.99 6.19
N GLY A 60 7.57 10.68 5.90
CA GLY A 60 8.21 9.68 6.76
C GLY A 60 7.34 9.14 7.91
N ALA A 61 6.16 9.70 8.14
CA ALA A 61 5.23 9.22 9.16
C ALA A 61 4.12 8.35 8.56
N VAL A 62 3.76 7.26 9.25
CA VAL A 62 2.60 6.43 8.90
C VAL A 62 1.34 7.03 9.50
N LEU A 63 0.34 7.33 8.68
CA LEU A 63 -0.96 7.75 9.16
C LEU A 63 -1.67 6.56 9.80
N LYS A 64 -2.35 6.79 10.94
CA LYS A 64 -3.05 5.74 11.70
C LYS A 64 -4.23 5.13 10.95
N THR A 65 -4.77 5.82 9.95
CA THR A 65 -5.93 5.37 9.19
C THR A 65 -5.59 4.16 8.34
N ASN A 66 -6.34 3.07 8.57
CA ASN A 66 -6.37 1.93 7.68
C ASN A 66 -7.51 2.10 6.68
N TYR A 67 -7.24 1.86 5.41
CA TYR A 67 -8.22 1.99 4.34
C TYR A 67 -8.72 0.61 3.89
N ASP A 68 -10.01 0.53 3.58
CA ASP A 68 -10.61 -0.73 3.09
C ASP A 68 -10.09 -1.11 1.70
N THR A 69 -9.85 -0.11 0.84
CA THR A 69 -9.46 -0.31 -0.56
C THR A 69 -8.33 0.62 -0.97
N PHE A 70 -7.55 0.18 -1.95
CA PHE A 70 -6.46 0.98 -2.50
C PHE A 70 -6.96 2.28 -3.12
N GLU A 71 -8.11 2.26 -3.80
CA GLU A 71 -8.71 3.47 -4.39
C GLU A 71 -9.10 4.51 -3.33
N LYS A 72 -9.64 4.09 -2.18
CA LYS A 72 -9.93 5.01 -1.07
C LYS A 72 -8.64 5.64 -0.53
N ALA A 73 -7.58 4.85 -0.38
CA ALA A 73 -6.28 5.36 0.04
C ALA A 73 -5.69 6.34 -0.97
N CYS A 74 -5.77 6.04 -2.28
CA CYS A 74 -5.34 6.95 -3.35
C CYS A 74 -6.10 8.28 -3.29
N ALA A 75 -7.43 8.23 -3.21
CA ALA A 75 -8.24 9.44 -3.15
C ALA A 75 -7.97 10.28 -1.88
N ALA A 76 -7.68 9.64 -0.74
CA ALA A 76 -7.29 10.35 0.47
C ALA A 76 -5.89 10.97 0.33
N ALA A 77 -4.93 10.21 -0.20
CA ALA A 77 -3.57 10.69 -0.44
C ALA A 77 -3.55 11.89 -1.40
N GLU A 78 -4.32 11.81 -2.49
CA GLU A 78 -4.48 12.92 -3.46
C GLU A 78 -4.98 14.20 -2.79
N ARG A 79 -5.95 14.11 -1.86
CA ARG A 79 -6.44 15.27 -1.09
C ARG A 79 -5.38 15.87 -0.16
N MET A 80 -4.45 15.05 0.35
CA MET A 80 -3.38 15.51 1.26
C MET A 80 -2.18 16.14 0.55
N MET A 81 -2.13 16.02 -0.78
CA MET A 81 -1.11 16.60 -1.66
C MET A 81 -1.51 17.98 -2.22
N HIS A 82 -2.78 18.35 -2.04
CA HIS A 82 -3.31 19.69 -2.27
C HIS A 82 -3.19 20.53 -1.00
#